data_AF-A0A4T9T901-F1
#
_entry.id   AF-A0A4T9T901-F1
#
_cell.length_a   1.000
_cell.length_b   1.000
_cell.length_c   1.000
_cell.angle_alpha   90.00
_cell.angle_beta   90.00
_cell.angle_gamma   90.00
#
_symmetry.space_group_name_H-M   'P 1'
#
loop_
_entity.id
_entity.type
_entity.pdbx_description
1 polymer ?
#
loop_
_entity_poly.entity_id
_entity_poly.type
_entity_poly.pdbx_seq_one_letter_code
_entity_poly.pdbx_strand_id
1 'polypeptide(L)'
;MSSFVKEFREFIERGNVMDMAVGIIIGGAFTAIVTALCNNIINPLIVLITGGNNQFAGLKIPVNDTVAIDFGALITAIINFLIIALVVFLMVKAFNRMRDTGSKLRNAKGEEVIEHEPTCPFCLEPVLAGATRCPHCAAELPAPAEPTTEVVQK
;
A
#
# COMPACT_ATOMS: atom_id res chain seq x y z
N MET A 1 6.77 31.97 -20.43
CA MET A 1 5.80 31.19 -19.62
C MET A 1 6.03 29.67 -19.65
N SER A 2 6.86 29.13 -20.56
CA SER A 2 7.12 27.67 -20.64
C SER A 2 8.19 27.13 -19.69
N SER A 3 8.97 27.99 -19.00
CA SER A 3 10.05 27.55 -18.10
C SER A 3 9.47 26.75 -16.93
N PHE A 4 8.46 27.31 -16.26
CA PHE A 4 7.82 26.68 -15.10
C PHE A 4 7.15 25.34 -15.43
N VAL A 5 6.48 25.23 -16.59
CA VAL A 5 5.83 23.97 -17.00
C VAL A 5 6.86 22.90 -17.35
N LYS A 6 8.01 23.28 -17.92
CA LYS A 6 9.11 22.34 -18.18
C LYS A 6 9.78 21.89 -16.88
N GLU A 7 10.07 22.81 -15.98
CA GLU A 7 10.64 22.52 -14.65
C GLU A 7 9.69 21.63 -13.81
N PHE A 8 8.38 21.88 -13.88
CA PHE A 8 7.38 21.08 -13.19
C PHE A 8 7.24 19.68 -13.80
N ARG A 9 7.28 19.56 -15.13
CA ARG A 9 7.29 18.27 -15.82
C ARG A 9 8.54 17.46 -15.43
N GLU A 10 9.71 18.09 -15.46
CA GLU A 10 10.99 17.48 -15.08
C GLU A 10 11.04 17.11 -13.59
N PHE A 11 10.26 17.78 -12.75
CA PHE A 11 10.04 17.41 -11.36
C PHE A 11 9.14 16.17 -11.20
N ILE A 12 8.02 16.09 -11.94
CA ILE A 12 7.11 14.92 -11.90
C ILE A 12 7.75 13.68 -12.53
N GLU A 13 8.58 13.85 -13.57
CA GLU A 13 9.32 12.77 -14.21
C GLU A 13 10.34 12.09 -13.28
N ARG A 14 10.60 12.66 -12.09
CA ARG A 14 11.29 11.95 -11.01
C ARG A 14 10.36 10.83 -10.49
N GLY A 15 10.49 9.62 -11.05
CA GLY A 15 9.63 8.46 -10.76
C GLY A 15 9.31 8.23 -9.28
N ASN A 16 10.31 8.39 -8.39
CA ASN A 16 10.12 8.27 -6.93
C ASN A 16 9.07 9.25 -6.34
N VAL A 17 8.88 10.43 -6.94
CA VAL A 17 7.87 11.41 -6.51
C VAL A 17 6.47 10.97 -6.92
N MET A 18 6.33 10.40 -8.13
CA MET A 18 5.03 9.98 -8.65
C MET A 18 4.47 8.79 -7.85
N ASP A 19 5.31 7.79 -7.58
CA ASP A 19 4.90 6.60 -6.82
C ASP A 19 4.53 6.95 -5.37
N MET A 20 5.29 7.85 -4.74
CA MET A 20 4.97 8.36 -3.41
C MET A 20 3.65 9.14 -3.41
N ALA A 21 3.41 10.00 -4.41
CA ALA A 21 2.19 10.79 -4.51
C ALA A 21 0.95 9.91 -4.69
N VAL A 22 1.02 8.90 -5.56
CA VAL A 22 -0.06 7.92 -5.76
C VAL A 22 -0.33 7.14 -4.46
N GLY A 23 0.73 6.71 -3.76
CA GLY A 23 0.61 6.02 -2.48
C GLY A 23 -0.15 6.83 -1.40
N ILE A 24 0.15 8.12 -1.29
CA ILE A 24 -0.53 9.01 -0.32
C ILE A 24 -2.00 9.22 -0.69
N ILE A 25 -2.29 9.47 -1.97
CA ILE A 25 -3.67 9.71 -2.45
C ILE A 25 -4.54 8.47 -2.21
N ILE A 26 -4.04 7.29 -2.59
CA ILE A 26 -4.76 6.02 -2.39
C ILE A 26 -4.91 5.72 -0.90
N GLY A 27 -3.87 5.95 -0.09
CA GLY A 27 -3.91 5.76 1.36
C GLY A 27 -4.98 6.63 2.04
N GLY A 28 -5.08 7.90 1.63
CA GLY A 28 -6.12 8.82 2.11
C GLY A 28 -7.53 8.38 1.72
N ALA A 29 -7.74 8.02 0.44
CA ALA A 29 -9.04 7.57 -0.05
C ALA A 29 -9.50 6.27 0.64
N PHE A 30 -8.60 5.32 0.85
CA PHE A 30 -8.91 4.06 1.52
C PHE A 30 -9.30 4.27 2.98
N THR A 31 -8.58 5.15 3.69
CA THR A 31 -8.92 5.53 5.08
C THR A 31 -10.32 6.13 5.16
N ALA A 32 -10.71 6.96 4.19
CA ALA A 32 -12.05 7.53 4.14
C ALA A 32 -13.14 6.46 3.97
N ILE A 33 -12.90 5.45 3.12
CA ILE A 33 -13.84 4.33 2.91
C ILE A 33 -14.00 3.52 4.20
N VAL A 34 -12.90 3.17 4.86
CA VAL A 34 -12.95 2.40 6.12
C VAL A 34 -13.64 3.20 7.23
N THR A 35 -13.37 4.51 7.30
CA THR A 35 -14.03 5.42 8.26
C THR A 35 -15.52 5.52 7.98
N ALA A 36 -15.94 5.64 6.72
CA ALA A 36 -17.35 5.66 6.34
C ALA A 36 -18.05 4.34 6.68
N LEU A 37 -17.39 3.20 6.46
CA LEU A 37 -17.94 1.89 6.84
C LEU A 37 -18.13 1.79 8.36
N CYS A 38 -17.14 2.23 9.14
CA CYS A 38 -17.22 2.18 10.59
C CYS A 38 -18.31 3.13 11.11
N ASN A 39 -18.34 4.36 10.63
CA ASN A 39 -19.30 5.37 11.10
C ASN A 39 -20.75 5.06 10.70
N ASN A 40 -20.97 4.52 9.50
CA ASN A 40 -22.33 4.32 8.97
C ASN A 40 -22.89 2.91 9.19
N ILE A 41 -22.05 1.89 9.40
CA ILE A 41 -22.51 0.50 9.58
C ILE A 41 -22.17 -0.01 10.96
N ILE A 42 -20.91 0.10 11.39
CA ILE A 42 -20.45 -0.48 12.66
C ILE A 42 -21.00 0.30 13.86
N ASN A 43 -20.86 1.64 13.87
CA ASN A 43 -21.29 2.44 15.01
C ASN A 43 -22.80 2.27 15.30
N PRO A 44 -23.71 2.33 14.31
CA PRO A 44 -25.12 2.06 14.55
C PRO A 44 -25.40 0.63 15.04
N LEU A 45 -24.63 -0.36 14.56
CA LEU A 45 -24.77 -1.74 15.01
C LEU A 45 -24.35 -1.92 16.47
N ILE A 46 -23.27 -1.23 16.88
CA ILE A 46 -22.84 -1.18 18.28
C ILE A 46 -23.92 -0.50 19.12
N VAL A 47 -24.44 0.65 18.70
CA VAL A 47 -25.52 1.37 19.39
C VAL A 47 -26.74 0.48 19.59
N LEU A 48 -27.12 -0.29 18.56
CA LEU A 48 -28.25 -1.20 18.61
C LEU A 48 -28.03 -2.31 19.65
N ILE A 49 -26.83 -2.89 19.68
CA ILE A 49 -26.48 -3.99 20.61
C ILE A 49 -26.29 -3.46 22.05
N THR A 50 -25.75 -2.26 22.22
CA THR A 50 -25.60 -1.60 23.53
C THR A 50 -26.87 -0.86 23.98
N GLY A 51 -27.97 -0.95 23.23
CA GLY A 51 -29.29 -0.48 23.65
C GLY A 51 -29.49 1.04 23.61
N GLY A 52 -28.83 1.76 22.70
CA GLY A 52 -29.01 3.21 22.50
C GLY A 52 -28.13 4.09 23.37
N ASN A 53 -27.32 3.52 24.26
CA ASN A 53 -26.48 4.27 25.18
C ASN A 53 -25.05 4.44 24.64
N ASN A 54 -24.91 5.32 23.63
CA ASN A 54 -23.59 5.88 23.28
C ASN A 54 -23.08 6.91 24.29
N GLN A 55 -23.90 7.26 25.26
CA GLN A 55 -23.39 7.74 26.52
C GLN A 55 -23.11 6.47 27.32
N PHE A 56 -21.86 6.19 27.68
CA PHE A 56 -21.61 5.50 28.94
C PHE A 56 -22.20 6.43 30.02
N ALA A 57 -23.52 6.32 30.21
CA ALA A 57 -24.34 7.21 31.01
C ALA A 57 -23.94 6.96 32.46
N GLY A 58 -22.92 7.69 32.92
CA GLY A 58 -22.38 7.50 34.26
C GLY A 58 -21.02 8.13 34.52
N LEU A 59 -20.15 8.31 33.51
CA LEU A 59 -18.86 9.02 33.68
C LEU A 59 -18.82 10.31 32.87
N LYS A 60 -19.80 11.18 33.09
CA LYS A 60 -19.62 12.61 32.85
C LYS A 60 -19.33 13.21 34.21
N ILE A 61 -18.07 13.52 34.48
CA ILE A 61 -17.73 14.27 35.69
C ILE A 61 -17.86 15.75 35.29
N PRO A 62 -18.90 16.46 35.73
CA PRO A 62 -18.99 17.89 35.48
C PRO A 62 -17.86 18.57 36.24
N VAL A 63 -17.02 19.31 35.53
CA VAL A 63 -15.95 20.13 36.13
C VAL A 63 -16.43 21.57 36.31
N ASN A 64 -17.40 22.02 35.49
CA ASN A 64 -18.17 23.26 35.63
C ASN A 64 -19.47 23.19 34.80
N ASP A 65 -20.40 24.16 34.93
CA ASP A 65 -21.71 24.21 34.23
C ASP A 65 -21.62 24.16 32.68
N THR A 66 -20.42 24.36 32.12
CA THR A 66 -20.15 24.39 30.67
C THR A 66 -19.13 23.36 30.19
N VAL A 67 -18.43 22.64 31.09
CA VAL A 67 -17.36 21.71 30.71
C VAL A 67 -17.51 20.39 31.47
N ALA A 68 -17.87 19.35 30.72
CA ALA A 68 -17.93 17.98 31.20
C ALA A 68 -16.84 17.13 30.53
N ILE A 69 -16.13 16.32 31.31
CA ILE A 69 -15.21 15.32 30.77
C ILE A 69 -16.04 14.09 30.39
N ASP A 70 -16.22 13.89 29.09
CA ASP A 70 -16.97 12.77 28.52
C ASP A 70 -16.06 11.55 28.33
N PHE A 71 -15.86 10.76 29.39
CA PHE A 71 -15.15 9.48 29.28
C PHE A 71 -15.85 8.52 28.31
N GLY A 72 -17.16 8.67 28.13
CA GLY A 72 -17.91 7.87 27.16
C GLY A 72 -17.48 8.10 25.71
N ALA A 73 -17.26 9.36 25.32
CA ALA A 73 -16.78 9.69 23.98
C ALA A 73 -15.38 9.14 23.71
N LEU A 74 -14.51 9.15 24.73
CA LEU A 74 -13.18 8.58 24.66
C LEU A 74 -13.22 7.05 24.44
N ILE A 75 -14.05 6.34 25.20
CA ILE A 75 -14.18 4.88 25.05
C ILE A 75 -14.75 4.52 23.68
N THR A 76 -15.75 5.26 23.20
CA THR A 76 -16.29 5.09 21.84
C THR A 76 -15.21 5.31 20.78
N ALA A 77 -14.38 6.34 20.91
CA ALA A 77 -13.28 6.59 19.99
C ALA A 77 -12.24 5.45 19.99
N ILE A 78 -11.91 4.88 21.16
CA ILE A 78 -10.99 3.74 21.28
C ILE A 78 -11.59 2.49 20.61
N ILE A 79 -12.87 2.21 20.83
CA ILE A 79 -13.57 1.08 20.19
C ILE A 79 -13.56 1.24 18.67
N ASN A 80 -13.85 2.43 18.16
CA ASN A 80 -13.85 2.71 16.72
C ASN A 80 -12.46 2.53 16.11
N PHE A 81 -11.41 3.01 16.81
CA PHE A 81 -10.03 2.81 16.37
C PHE A 81 -9.66 1.33 16.28
N LEU A 82 -10.00 0.52 17.29
CA LEU A 82 -9.77 -0.92 17.29
C LEU A 82 -10.49 -1.62 16.14
N ILE A 83 -11.71 -1.22 15.81
CA ILE A 83 -12.48 -1.83 14.72
C ILE A 83 -11.90 -1.44 13.36
N ILE A 84 -11.52 -0.18 13.15
CA ILE A 84 -10.83 0.25 11.93
C ILE A 84 -9.54 -0.55 11.73
N ALA A 85 -8.72 -0.67 12.79
CA ALA A 85 -7.49 -1.46 12.75
C ALA A 85 -7.76 -2.93 12.39
N LEU A 86 -8.82 -3.53 12.97
CA LEU A 86 -9.22 -4.90 12.69
C LEU A 86 -9.71 -5.08 11.23
N VAL A 87 -10.52 -4.16 10.71
CA VAL A 87 -11.00 -4.20 9.32
C VAL A 87 -9.84 -4.06 8.33
N VAL A 88 -8.94 -3.10 8.55
CA VAL A 88 -7.73 -2.92 7.73
C VAL A 88 -6.88 -4.18 7.78
N PHE A 89 -6.65 -4.74 8.97
CA PHE A 89 -5.90 -5.99 9.13
C PHE A 89 -6.56 -7.16 8.39
N LEU A 90 -7.89 -7.30 8.46
CA LEU A 90 -8.62 -8.33 7.72
C LEU A 90 -8.53 -8.14 6.21
N MET A 91 -8.61 -6.91 5.70
CA MET A 91 -8.44 -6.63 4.27
C MET A 91 -7.02 -6.92 3.80
N VAL A 92 -6.00 -6.48 4.54
CA VAL A 92 -4.60 -6.80 4.24
C VAL A 92 -4.38 -8.31 4.31
N LYS A 93 -4.96 -9.01 5.30
CA LYS A 93 -4.88 -10.48 5.41
C LYS A 93 -5.58 -11.18 4.26
N ALA A 94 -6.75 -10.71 3.82
CA ALA A 94 -7.46 -11.26 2.67
C ALA A 94 -6.66 -11.07 1.39
N PHE A 95 -6.11 -9.88 1.19
CA PHE A 95 -5.28 -9.57 0.04
C PHE A 95 -3.96 -10.36 0.05
N ASN A 96 -3.31 -10.46 1.22
CA ASN A 96 -2.13 -11.29 1.40
C ASN A 96 -2.46 -12.77 1.15
N ARG A 97 -3.61 -13.29 1.62
CA ARG A 97 -4.05 -14.67 1.36
C ARG A 97 -4.36 -14.95 -0.11
N MET A 98 -4.95 -13.98 -0.82
CA MET A 98 -5.17 -14.07 -2.28
C MET A 98 -3.84 -14.07 -3.03
N ARG A 99 -2.90 -13.21 -2.63
CA ARG A 99 -1.53 -13.21 -3.16
C ARG A 99 -0.80 -14.50 -2.82
N ASP A 100 -1.04 -15.08 -1.65
CA ASP A 100 -0.40 -16.31 -1.20
C ASP A 100 -0.88 -17.55 -1.98
N THR A 101 -2.09 -17.48 -2.52
CA THR A 101 -2.62 -18.53 -3.41
C THR A 101 -1.94 -18.50 -4.78
N GLY A 102 -1.44 -17.33 -5.21
CA GLY A 102 -0.57 -17.18 -6.39
C GLY A 102 0.94 -17.25 -6.09
N SER A 103 1.35 -17.21 -4.81
CA SER A 103 2.76 -17.11 -4.36
C SER A 103 3.48 -18.45 -4.21
N LYS A 104 2.79 -19.59 -4.36
CA LYS A 104 3.50 -20.88 -4.53
C LYS A 104 4.45 -20.88 -5.75
N LEU A 105 4.40 -19.84 -6.59
CA LEU A 105 5.33 -19.58 -7.68
C LEU A 105 6.17 -18.30 -7.52
N ARG A 106 6.00 -17.45 -6.49
CA ARG A 106 6.75 -16.18 -6.37
C ARG A 106 7.15 -15.88 -4.93
N ASN A 107 8.46 -15.82 -4.74
CA ASN A 107 9.21 -15.76 -3.49
C ASN A 107 8.73 -14.70 -2.48
N ALA A 108 8.87 -15.08 -1.21
CA ALA A 108 8.52 -14.33 -0.02
C ALA A 108 9.43 -13.11 0.24
N LYS A 109 9.19 -12.01 -0.45
CA LYS A 109 9.45 -10.65 0.05
C LYS A 109 8.82 -9.69 -0.94
N GLY A 110 8.05 -8.72 -0.48
CA GLY A 110 7.49 -7.66 -1.31
C GLY A 110 8.60 -6.72 -1.78
N GLU A 111 9.46 -7.21 -2.66
CA GLU A 111 10.51 -6.49 -3.37
C GLU A 111 10.20 -6.64 -4.86
N GLU A 112 10.08 -5.51 -5.55
CA GLU A 112 9.94 -5.50 -7.01
C GLU A 112 11.20 -6.11 -7.61
N VAL A 113 11.08 -7.34 -8.09
CA VAL A 113 12.08 -7.93 -8.98
C VAL A 113 11.95 -7.19 -10.31
N ILE A 114 12.75 -6.16 -10.51
CA ILE A 114 12.99 -5.59 -11.82
C ILE A 114 13.93 -6.57 -12.53
N GLU A 115 13.34 -7.43 -13.37
CA GLU A 115 14.08 -8.39 -14.18
C GLU A 115 14.79 -7.60 -15.29
N HIS A 116 16.08 -7.30 -15.09
CA HIS A 116 16.90 -6.68 -16.12
C HIS A 116 17.19 -7.71 -17.23
N GLU A 117 16.92 -7.31 -18.48
CA GLU A 117 17.21 -8.12 -19.65
C GLU A 117 18.69 -8.53 -19.64
N PRO A 118 19.00 -9.83 -19.86
CA PRO A 118 20.37 -10.28 -19.83
C PRO A 118 21.19 -9.56 -20.89
N THR A 119 22.39 -9.12 -20.52
CA THR A 119 23.27 -8.40 -21.45
C THR A 119 24.23 -9.36 -22.14
N CYS A 120 24.45 -9.14 -23.43
CA CYS A 120 25.38 -9.94 -24.21
C CYS A 120 26.84 -9.59 -23.83
N PRO A 121 27.70 -10.56 -23.52
CA PRO A 121 29.09 -10.32 -23.11
C PRO A 121 29.99 -9.79 -24.25
N PHE A 122 29.55 -9.87 -25.51
CA PHE A 122 30.32 -9.43 -26.68
C PHE A 122 30.00 -7.99 -27.09
N CYS A 123 28.72 -7.64 -27.13
CA CYS A 123 28.25 -6.34 -27.62
C CYS A 123 27.60 -5.46 -26.56
N LEU A 124 27.45 -5.97 -25.33
CA LEU A 124 26.90 -5.26 -24.17
C LEU A 124 25.45 -4.76 -24.34
N GLU A 125 24.76 -5.18 -25.40
CA GLU A 125 23.34 -4.88 -25.61
C GLU A 125 22.44 -5.90 -24.89
N PRO A 126 21.22 -5.48 -24.53
CA PRO A 126 20.24 -6.39 -23.95
C PRO A 126 19.78 -7.43 -24.97
N VAL A 127 19.70 -8.68 -24.54
CA VAL A 127 19.23 -9.81 -25.33
C VAL A 127 18.08 -10.50 -24.62
N LEU A 128 17.24 -11.22 -25.38
CA LEU A 128 16.16 -12.01 -24.79
C LEU A 128 16.72 -13.15 -23.94
N ALA A 129 16.05 -13.41 -22.81
CA ALA A 129 16.35 -14.58 -21.99
C ALA A 129 16.23 -15.88 -22.80
N GLY A 130 17.21 -16.77 -22.65
CA GLY A 130 17.29 -18.03 -23.39
C GLY A 130 17.80 -17.92 -24.83
N ALA A 131 18.22 -16.74 -25.29
CA ALA A 131 18.86 -16.62 -26.59
C ALA A 131 20.18 -17.41 -26.62
N THR A 132 20.34 -18.27 -27.63
CA THR A 132 21.60 -18.98 -27.93
C THR A 132 22.49 -18.18 -28.89
N ARG A 133 21.92 -17.18 -29.56
CA ARG A 133 22.60 -16.25 -30.47
C ARG A 133 22.12 -14.83 -30.24
N CYS A 134 23.06 -13.90 -30.19
CA CYS A 134 22.73 -12.48 -30.04
C CYS A 134 22.18 -11.91 -31.36
N PRO A 135 21.03 -11.21 -31.36
CA PRO A 135 20.47 -10.60 -32.58
C PRO A 135 21.27 -9.40 -33.10
N HIS A 136 22.09 -8.76 -32.26
CA HIS A 136 22.77 -7.53 -32.62
C HIS A 136 24.20 -7.76 -33.16
N CYS A 137 24.97 -8.62 -32.51
CA CYS A 137 26.34 -8.95 -32.94
C CYS A 137 26.47 -10.32 -33.62
N ALA A 138 25.39 -11.10 -33.72
CA ALA A 138 25.37 -12.45 -34.28
C ALA A 138 26.32 -13.46 -33.59
N ALA A 139 26.91 -13.11 -32.44
CA ALA A 139 27.79 -13.98 -31.69
C ALA A 139 26.99 -15.13 -31.04
N GLU A 140 27.59 -16.31 -31.04
CA GLU A 140 27.06 -17.49 -30.35
C GLU A 140 27.41 -17.39 -28.87
N LEU A 141 26.39 -17.42 -28.02
CA LEU A 141 26.58 -17.27 -26.59
C LEU A 141 27.08 -18.60 -26.01
N PRO A 142 28.15 -18.60 -25.19
CA PRO A 142 28.73 -19.84 -24.65
C PRO A 142 27.77 -20.57 -23.69
N ALA A 143 26.77 -19.88 -23.18
CA ALA A 143 25.63 -20.41 -22.45
C ALA A 143 24.37 -19.61 -22.82
N PRO A 144 23.16 -20.18 -22.71
CA PRO A 144 21.91 -19.44 -22.92
C PRO A 144 21.88 -18.18 -22.04
N ALA A 145 21.41 -17.06 -22.59
CA ALA A 145 21.33 -15.81 -21.83
C ALA A 145 20.40 -15.96 -20.61
N GLU A 146 20.98 -15.99 -19.40
CA GLU A 146 20.23 -16.06 -18.13
C GLU A 146 20.02 -14.65 -17.57
N PRO A 147 18.81 -14.30 -17.09
CA PRO A 147 18.53 -12.98 -16.55
C PRO A 147 19.44 -12.69 -15.35
N THR A 148 20.18 -11.59 -15.40
CA THR A 148 20.95 -11.10 -14.27
C THR A 148 20.00 -10.55 -13.22
N THR A 149 19.78 -11.33 -12.16
CA THR A 149 19.04 -10.87 -10.98
C THR A 149 19.99 -10.08 -10.08
N GLU A 150 19.98 -8.76 -10.18
CA GLU A 150 20.52 -7.92 -9.12
C GLU A 150 19.44 -7.71 -8.05
N VAL A 151 19.69 -8.26 -6.86
CA VAL A 151 18.85 -8.04 -5.68
C VAL A 151 19.21 -6.67 -5.13
N VAL A 152 18.41 -5.64 -5.45
CA VAL A 152 18.56 -4.30 -4.88
C VAL A 152 18.06 -4.32 -3.44
N GLN A 153 18.95 -4.63 -2.50
CA GLN A 153 18.69 -4.54 -1.07
C GLN A 153 18.37 -3.08 -0.72
N LYS A 154 17.12 -2.81 -0.36
CA LYS A 154 16.70 -1.53 0.23
C LYS A 154 17.08 -1.43 1.71
#